data_AF-A0A7X8TJY4-F1
#
_entry.id   AF-A0A7X8TJY4-F1
#
_cell.length_a   1.000
_cell.length_b   1.000
_cell.length_c   1.000
_cell.angle_alpha   90.00
_cell.angle_beta   90.00
_cell.angle_gamma   90.00
#
_symmetry.space_group_name_H-M   'P 1'
#
loop_
_entity.id
_entity.type
_entity.pdbx_description
1 polymer ?
#
loop_
_entity_poly.entity_id
_entity_poly.type
_entity_poly.pdbx_seq_one_letter_code
_entity_poly.pdbx_strand_id
1 'polypeptide(L)'
;MAHTAADERKALVEALRSVPEDAPTLCEGWAAKDLALHIVVRDSRPDLLAGERLPVVGARARAALRELERTDYQALIDRIAAGAPAWSPTRLQPVDNLTNTVEFYVHTEDVLRAQPDFTPDNRRTVSAEVQAQLWKQGTQALFLLGARSQRQRITFISSRHGAVTRGKPTDPLCVIQGAPEELVLWAFGRKSVAEVDINHH
;
A
#
# COMPACT_ATOMS: atom_id res chain seq x y z
N MET A 1 15.34 -15.10 -6.61
CA MET A 1 14.60 -16.05 -5.73
C MET A 1 13.29 -15.37 -5.41
N ALA A 2 12.19 -16.09 -5.15
CA ALA A 2 10.91 -15.41 -4.94
C ALA A 2 10.99 -14.45 -3.74
N HIS A 3 11.02 -13.14 -4.02
CA HIS A 3 10.73 -12.12 -3.02
C HIS A 3 9.23 -12.11 -2.75
N THR A 4 8.86 -11.98 -1.48
CA THR A 4 7.53 -12.33 -0.97
C THR A 4 6.91 -11.20 -0.16
N ALA A 5 5.64 -11.34 0.20
CA ALA A 5 4.99 -10.49 1.20
C ALA A 5 5.71 -10.47 2.58
N ALA A 6 6.59 -11.44 2.88
CA ALA A 6 7.41 -11.41 4.09
C ALA A 6 8.59 -10.43 3.98
N ASP A 7 9.15 -10.24 2.77
CA ASP A 7 10.25 -9.31 2.53
C ASP A 7 9.74 -7.86 2.50
N GLU A 8 8.60 -7.60 1.87
CA GLU A 8 7.96 -6.28 1.92
C GLU A 8 7.46 -5.95 3.34
N ARG A 9 6.97 -6.94 4.10
CA ARG A 9 6.71 -6.77 5.55
C ARG A 9 7.97 -6.38 6.32
N LYS A 10 9.11 -6.99 6.00
CA LYS A 10 10.40 -6.66 6.62
C LYS A 10 10.83 -5.24 6.26
N ALA A 11 10.71 -4.84 4.99
CA ALA A 11 10.99 -3.48 4.54
C ALA A 11 10.12 -2.43 5.26
N LEU A 12 8.82 -2.72 5.43
CA LEU A 12 7.90 -1.88 6.20
C LEU A 12 8.32 -1.75 7.68
N VAL A 13 8.71 -2.86 8.32
CA VAL A 13 9.21 -2.87 9.71
C VAL A 13 10.51 -2.08 9.83
N GLU A 14 11.39 -2.14 8.83
CA GLU A 14 12.65 -1.38 8.80
C GLU A 14 12.38 0.12 8.59
N ALA A 15 11.48 0.49 7.69
CA ALA A 15 11.06 1.89 7.46
C ALA A 15 10.37 2.51 8.69
N LEU A 16 9.46 1.78 9.35
CA LEU A 16 8.83 2.22 10.59
C LEU A 16 9.85 2.39 11.74
N ARG A 17 10.89 1.56 11.79
CA ARG A 17 11.97 1.68 12.81
C ARG A 17 12.96 2.81 12.53
N SER A 18 13.05 3.31 11.30
CA SER A 18 13.90 4.47 10.96
C SER A 18 13.28 5.83 11.31
N VAL A 19 12.02 5.89 11.75
CA VAL A 19 11.29 7.14 12.02
C VAL A 19 10.67 7.15 13.43
N PRO A 20 10.49 8.33 14.06
CA PRO A 20 9.74 8.44 15.32
C PRO A 20 8.23 8.23 15.12
N GLU A 21 7.48 8.05 16.21
CA GLU A 21 6.05 7.67 16.14
C GLU A 21 5.14 8.76 15.52
N ASP A 22 5.56 10.02 15.62
CA ASP A 22 4.90 11.22 15.11
C ASP A 22 5.37 11.64 13.70
N ALA A 23 6.27 10.87 13.08
CA ALA A 23 6.77 11.17 11.74
C ALA A 23 5.66 11.19 10.68
N PRO A 24 5.74 12.09 9.69
CA PRO A 24 4.73 12.18 8.63
C PRO A 24 4.72 10.93 7.75
N THR A 25 3.56 10.66 7.15
CA THR A 25 3.41 9.66 6.08
C THR A 25 2.68 10.28 4.88
N LEU A 26 2.69 9.60 3.74
CA LEU A 26 1.88 10.00 2.57
C LEU A 26 0.37 9.73 2.76
N CYS A 27 -0.05 9.06 3.83
CA CYS A 27 -1.45 9.00 4.22
C CYS A 27 -1.85 10.33 4.87
N GLU A 28 -2.76 11.07 4.23
CA GLU A 28 -3.18 12.39 4.71
C GLU A 28 -3.72 12.33 6.15
N GLY A 29 -3.08 13.08 7.05
CA GLY A 29 -3.43 13.13 8.47
C GLY A 29 -2.98 11.94 9.32
N TRP A 30 -2.13 11.03 8.79
CA TRP A 30 -1.59 9.89 9.54
C TRP A 30 -0.10 10.08 9.86
N ALA A 31 0.25 9.92 11.12
CA ALA A 31 1.64 9.70 11.53
C ALA A 31 2.06 8.23 11.33
N ALA A 32 3.36 7.95 11.47
CA ALA A 32 3.90 6.59 11.36
C ALA A 32 3.23 5.60 12.34
N LYS A 33 2.81 6.07 13.53
CA LYS A 33 2.03 5.29 14.50
C LYS A 33 0.64 4.90 13.98
N ASP A 34 -0.07 5.78 13.30
CA ASP A 34 -1.40 5.51 12.74
C ASP A 34 -1.32 4.48 11.61
N LEU A 35 -0.28 4.59 10.79
CA LEU A 35 0.03 3.61 9.75
C LEU A 35 0.40 2.24 10.36
N ALA A 36 1.22 2.20 11.41
CA ALA A 36 1.53 0.96 12.12
C ALA A 36 0.28 0.32 12.78
N LEU A 37 -0.57 1.14 13.40
CA LEU A 37 -1.86 0.75 13.97
C LEU A 37 -2.78 0.15 12.88
N HIS A 38 -2.90 0.81 11.73
CA HIS A 38 -3.67 0.32 10.59
C HIS A 38 -3.23 -1.10 10.18
N ILE A 39 -1.93 -1.34 10.02
CA ILE A 39 -1.39 -2.64 9.63
C ILE A 39 -1.67 -3.71 10.70
N VAL A 40 -1.55 -3.39 11.99
CA VAL A 40 -1.88 -4.32 13.08
C VAL A 40 -3.38 -4.65 13.11
N VAL A 41 -4.27 -3.67 12.88
CA VAL A 41 -5.73 -3.90 12.76
C VAL A 41 -6.04 -4.77 11.54
N ARG A 42 -5.44 -4.46 10.39
CA ARG A 42 -5.58 -5.21 9.13
C ARG A 42 -5.19 -6.68 9.27
N ASP A 43 -4.03 -6.96 9.84
CA ASP A 43 -3.50 -8.33 9.92
C ASP A 43 -4.17 -9.19 11.00
N SER A 44 -4.63 -8.57 12.09
CA SER A 44 -5.26 -9.29 13.21
C SER A 44 -6.79 -9.33 13.15
N ARG A 45 -7.43 -8.31 12.57
CA ARG A 45 -8.87 -8.02 12.67
C ARG A 45 -9.42 -7.32 11.40
N PRO A 46 -9.29 -7.95 10.21
CA PRO A 46 -9.81 -7.38 8.96
C PRO A 46 -11.35 -7.21 8.96
N ASP A 47 -12.06 -7.90 9.85
CA ASP A 47 -13.49 -7.70 10.11
C ASP A 47 -13.84 -6.27 10.58
N LEU A 48 -12.86 -5.54 11.11
CA LEU A 48 -13.03 -4.15 11.56
C LEU A 48 -12.83 -3.13 10.42
N LEU A 49 -12.04 -3.46 9.39
CA LEU A 49 -11.89 -2.62 8.19
C LEU A 49 -13.17 -2.54 7.37
N ALA A 50 -14.06 -3.53 7.49
CA ALA A 50 -15.41 -3.46 6.91
C ALA A 50 -16.36 -2.49 7.64
N GLY A 51 -15.91 -1.86 8.74
CA GLY A 51 -16.71 -1.03 9.64
C GLY A 51 -17.31 0.24 9.03
N GLU A 52 -16.73 0.79 7.96
CA GLU A 52 -17.33 1.92 7.22
C GLU A 52 -18.57 1.51 6.38
N ARG A 53 -18.80 0.20 6.19
CA ARG A 53 -19.91 -0.32 5.38
C ARG A 53 -20.82 -1.32 6.10
N LEU A 54 -20.47 -1.75 7.32
CA LEU A 54 -21.38 -2.47 8.21
C LEU A 54 -21.86 -1.54 9.35
N PRO A 55 -23.17 -1.31 9.52
CA PRO A 55 -23.70 -0.33 10.48
C PRO A 55 -23.56 -0.71 11.96
N VAL A 56 -22.84 -1.79 12.28
CA VAL A 56 -22.66 -2.29 13.65
C VAL A 56 -21.20 -2.72 13.89
N VAL A 57 -20.27 -1.76 13.87
CA VAL A 57 -19.01 -1.94 14.61
C VAL A 57 -19.37 -2.17 16.08
N GLY A 58 -19.13 -3.37 16.61
CA GLY A 58 -19.57 -3.76 17.94
C GLY A 58 -18.87 -2.98 19.07
N ALA A 59 -19.46 -2.92 20.27
CA ALA A 59 -18.82 -2.28 21.42
C ALA A 59 -17.44 -2.91 21.76
N ARG A 60 -17.31 -4.25 21.61
CA ARG A 60 -16.04 -4.97 21.73
C ARG A 60 -15.02 -4.60 20.66
N ALA A 61 -15.46 -4.33 19.43
CA ALA A 61 -14.59 -3.86 18.35
C ALA A 61 -14.02 -2.47 18.64
N ARG A 62 -14.90 -1.52 19.01
CA ARG A 62 -14.47 -0.18 19.47
C ARG A 62 -13.60 -0.20 20.72
N ALA A 63 -13.72 -1.21 21.58
CA ALA A 63 -12.83 -1.37 22.74
C ALA A 63 -11.45 -1.91 22.31
N ALA A 64 -11.41 -2.90 21.41
CA ALA A 64 -10.15 -3.42 20.87
C ALA A 64 -9.35 -2.37 20.09
N LEU A 65 -10.02 -1.52 19.29
CA LEU A 65 -9.37 -0.39 18.61
C LEU A 65 -8.75 0.59 19.62
N ARG A 66 -9.50 1.03 20.65
CA ARG A 66 -8.95 1.89 21.72
C ARG A 66 -7.80 1.29 22.51
N GLU A 67 -7.71 -0.04 22.62
CA GLU A 67 -6.57 -0.71 23.26
C GLU A 67 -5.34 -0.73 22.34
N LEU A 68 -5.55 -0.86 21.03
CA LEU A 68 -4.49 -0.76 20.01
C LEU A 68 -3.99 0.68 19.84
N GLU A 69 -4.88 1.67 19.85
CA GLU A 69 -4.56 3.12 19.88
C GLU A 69 -3.67 3.51 21.08
N ARG A 70 -3.79 2.77 22.20
CA ARG A 70 -3.00 2.94 23.43
C ARG A 70 -1.73 2.08 23.46
N THR A 71 -1.47 1.27 22.45
CA THR A 71 -0.26 0.44 22.36
C THR A 71 0.94 1.33 21.98
N ASP A 72 2.09 1.06 22.59
CA ASP A 72 3.36 1.73 22.24
C ASP A 72 3.76 1.49 20.78
N TYR A 73 4.41 2.47 20.14
CA TYR A 73 4.78 2.39 18.73
C TYR A 73 5.73 1.23 18.41
N GLN A 74 6.73 0.95 19.25
CA GLN A 74 7.61 -0.21 19.06
C GLN A 74 6.84 -1.51 19.28
N ALA A 75 5.91 -1.54 20.23
CA ALA A 75 5.01 -2.69 20.45
C ALA A 75 3.98 -2.91 19.31
N LEU A 76 3.67 -1.88 18.50
CA LEU A 76 2.94 -2.04 17.24
C LEU A 76 3.87 -2.61 16.16
N ILE A 77 5.06 -2.04 15.97
CA ILE A 77 6.07 -2.53 15.01
C ILE A 77 6.39 -4.01 15.23
N ASP A 78 6.61 -4.44 16.47
CA ASP A 78 6.96 -5.83 16.79
C ASP A 78 5.80 -6.80 16.50
N ARG A 79 4.55 -6.34 16.56
CA ARG A 79 3.38 -7.13 16.08
C ARG A 79 3.36 -7.24 14.57
N ILE A 80 3.72 -6.18 13.84
CA ILE A 80 3.86 -6.22 12.37
C ILE A 80 4.97 -7.19 11.98
N ALA A 81 6.09 -7.19 12.71
CA ALA A 81 7.23 -8.10 12.50
C ALA A 81 6.90 -9.57 12.82
N ALA A 82 6.17 -9.84 13.91
CA ALA A 82 5.68 -11.17 14.25
C ALA A 82 4.63 -11.69 13.25
N GLY A 83 3.92 -10.78 12.58
CA GLY A 83 2.93 -11.08 11.56
C GLY A 83 1.58 -11.55 12.09
N ALA A 84 0.68 -11.90 11.16
CA ALA A 84 -0.69 -12.25 11.48
C ALA A 84 -0.79 -13.43 12.47
N PRO A 85 -1.64 -13.35 13.51
CA PRO A 85 -1.86 -14.43 14.47
C PRO A 85 -2.18 -15.77 13.80
N ALA A 86 -1.86 -16.88 14.48
CA ALA A 86 -2.04 -18.24 13.93
C ALA A 86 -3.49 -18.57 13.49
N TRP A 87 -4.48 -17.85 14.01
CA TRP A 87 -5.92 -17.99 13.70
C TRP A 87 -6.44 -16.97 12.67
N SER A 88 -5.63 -16.00 12.22
CA SER A 88 -6.10 -14.92 11.32
C SER A 88 -6.27 -15.43 9.89
N PRO A 89 -7.36 -15.06 9.17
CA PRO A 89 -7.56 -15.45 7.76
C PRO A 89 -6.40 -15.06 6.85
N THR A 90 -5.77 -13.90 7.09
CA THR A 90 -4.67 -13.33 6.29
C THR A 90 -3.38 -14.17 6.30
N ARG A 91 -3.32 -15.22 7.14
CA ARG A 91 -2.26 -16.22 7.20
C ARG A 91 -2.54 -17.46 6.32
N LEU A 92 -3.73 -17.57 5.74
CA LEU A 92 -4.28 -18.84 5.22
C LEU A 92 -4.84 -18.77 3.78
N GLN A 93 -4.29 -17.93 2.89
CA GLN A 93 -4.57 -18.10 1.45
C GLN A 93 -3.47 -17.59 0.48
N PRO A 94 -3.25 -18.28 -0.67
CA PRO A 94 -2.35 -17.78 -1.73
C PRO A 94 -2.81 -16.47 -2.38
N VAL A 95 -4.08 -16.11 -2.24
CA VAL A 95 -4.65 -14.85 -2.75
C VAL A 95 -4.18 -13.67 -1.91
N ASP A 96 -4.18 -13.81 -0.58
CA ASP A 96 -3.78 -12.76 0.36
C ASP A 96 -2.32 -12.33 0.16
N ASN A 97 -1.44 -13.27 -0.19
CA ASN A 97 -0.03 -12.98 -0.49
C ASN A 97 0.16 -11.92 -1.60
N LEU A 98 -0.74 -11.84 -2.59
CA LEU A 98 -0.61 -10.83 -3.64
C LEU A 98 -1.04 -9.45 -3.15
N THR A 99 -2.16 -9.36 -2.42
CA THR A 99 -2.63 -8.12 -1.79
C THR A 99 -1.62 -7.62 -0.76
N ASN A 100 -1.14 -8.50 0.13
CA ASN A 100 -0.17 -8.19 1.18
C ASN A 100 1.13 -7.57 0.63
N THR A 101 1.67 -8.07 -0.49
CA THR A 101 2.85 -7.45 -1.12
C THR A 101 2.56 -6.04 -1.61
N VAL A 102 1.39 -5.77 -2.21
CA VAL A 102 1.02 -4.40 -2.63
C VAL A 102 0.93 -3.47 -1.43
N GLU A 103 0.28 -3.91 -0.36
CA GLU A 103 -0.02 -3.02 0.78
C GLU A 103 1.23 -2.76 1.63
N PHE A 104 2.07 -3.76 1.85
CA PHE A 104 3.38 -3.54 2.49
C PHE A 104 4.33 -2.75 1.58
N TYR A 105 4.29 -2.93 0.25
CA TYR A 105 5.04 -2.08 -0.67
C TYR A 105 4.62 -0.62 -0.54
N VAL A 106 3.34 -0.31 -0.77
CA VAL A 106 2.80 1.07 -0.75
C VAL A 106 3.03 1.72 0.60
N HIS A 107 2.77 1.02 1.71
CA HIS A 107 2.95 1.59 3.03
C HIS A 107 4.42 1.69 3.49
N THR A 108 5.35 0.95 2.88
CA THR A 108 6.80 1.23 3.03
C THR A 108 7.15 2.56 2.36
N GLU A 109 6.68 2.79 1.13
CA GLU A 109 6.91 4.06 0.42
C GLU A 109 6.17 5.23 1.08
N ASP A 110 5.00 5.01 1.68
CA ASP A 110 4.27 6.03 2.43
C ASP A 110 5.04 6.55 3.65
N VAL A 111 5.88 5.71 4.26
CA VAL A 111 6.80 6.13 5.33
C VAL A 111 8.05 6.75 4.73
N LEU A 112 8.76 6.05 3.83
CA LEU A 112 10.06 6.50 3.31
C LEU A 112 9.98 7.80 2.52
N ARG A 113 9.02 7.95 1.60
CA ARG A 113 8.92 9.13 0.71
C ARG A 113 8.28 10.35 1.35
N ALA A 114 7.81 10.24 2.59
CA ALA A 114 7.26 11.35 3.36
C ALA A 114 8.31 12.10 4.19
N GLN A 115 9.53 11.56 4.33
CA GLN A 115 10.56 12.16 5.16
C GLN A 115 11.25 13.34 4.45
N PRO A 116 11.70 14.39 5.18
CA PRO A 116 12.26 15.61 4.57
C PRO A 116 13.55 15.41 3.77
N ASP A 117 14.23 14.28 3.95
CA ASP A 117 15.46 13.88 3.28
C ASP A 117 15.24 12.92 2.10
N PHE A 118 13.99 12.56 1.78
CA PHE A 118 13.69 11.74 0.60
C PHE A 118 14.07 12.46 -0.71
N THR A 119 14.78 11.74 -1.58
CA THR A 119 15.08 12.16 -2.96
C THR A 119 14.89 10.99 -3.92
N PRO A 120 14.69 11.24 -5.23
CA PRO A 120 14.68 10.17 -6.22
C PRO A 120 15.92 9.27 -6.16
N ASP A 121 17.09 9.86 -5.83
CA ASP A 121 18.38 9.16 -5.75
C ASP A 121 18.52 8.22 -4.54
N ASN A 122 17.74 8.42 -3.45
CA ASN A 122 17.78 7.57 -2.25
C ASN A 122 16.58 6.60 -2.12
N ARG A 123 15.72 6.53 -3.14
CA ARG A 123 14.66 5.53 -3.26
C ARG A 123 15.23 4.11 -3.21
N ARG A 124 14.54 3.20 -2.50
CA ARG A 124 14.95 1.79 -2.44
C ARG A 124 14.85 1.10 -3.80
N THR A 125 15.79 0.19 -4.08
CA THR A 125 15.72 -0.71 -5.23
C THR A 125 14.59 -1.74 -5.05
N VAL A 126 13.69 -1.84 -6.02
CA VAL A 126 12.63 -2.86 -6.07
C VAL A 126 13.13 -4.06 -6.89
N SER A 127 12.88 -5.28 -6.43
CA SER A 127 13.26 -6.49 -7.16
C SER A 127 12.35 -6.74 -8.37
N ALA A 128 12.89 -7.35 -9.43
CA ALA A 128 12.12 -7.66 -10.64
C ALA A 128 10.93 -8.60 -10.36
N GLU A 129 11.07 -9.51 -9.38
CA GLU A 129 9.99 -10.34 -8.86
C GLU A 129 8.84 -9.49 -8.27
N VAL A 130 9.15 -8.48 -7.44
CA VAL A 130 8.15 -7.57 -6.86
C VAL A 130 7.55 -6.66 -7.94
N GLN A 131 8.34 -6.10 -8.86
CA GLN A 131 7.84 -5.32 -9.99
C GLN A 131 6.82 -6.10 -10.84
N ALA A 132 7.12 -7.36 -11.17
CA ALA A 132 6.22 -8.22 -11.93
C ALA A 132 4.91 -8.54 -11.16
N GLN A 133 4.99 -8.68 -9.83
CA GLN A 133 3.82 -8.89 -8.98
C GLN A 133 2.96 -7.63 -8.83
N LEU A 134 3.58 -6.46 -8.67
CA LEU A 134 2.92 -5.15 -8.66
C LEU A 134 2.21 -4.88 -10.01
N TRP A 135 2.86 -5.15 -11.14
CA TRP A 135 2.24 -5.08 -12.46
C TRP A 135 1.02 -6.00 -12.59
N LYS A 136 1.12 -7.23 -12.07
CA LYS A 136 0.02 -8.20 -12.08
C LYS A 136 -1.19 -7.71 -11.27
N GLN A 137 -1.02 -7.14 -10.08
CA GLN A 137 -2.14 -6.57 -9.31
C GLN A 137 -2.65 -5.24 -9.86
N GLY A 138 -1.75 -4.41 -10.39
CA GLY A 138 -2.06 -3.20 -11.16
C GLY A 138 -3.05 -3.51 -12.28
N THR A 139 -2.64 -4.38 -13.19
CA THR A 139 -3.45 -4.81 -14.35
C THR A 139 -4.74 -5.53 -13.96
N GLN A 140 -4.74 -6.37 -12.92
CA GLN A 140 -5.93 -7.12 -12.48
C GLN A 140 -7.02 -6.24 -11.85
N ALA A 141 -6.67 -5.28 -10.98
CA ALA A 141 -7.65 -4.50 -10.23
C ALA A 141 -7.27 -3.03 -10.01
N LEU A 142 -6.05 -2.75 -9.55
CA LEU A 142 -5.70 -1.46 -8.94
C LEU A 142 -5.77 -0.30 -9.95
N PHE A 143 -5.29 -0.53 -11.17
CA PHE A 143 -5.36 0.47 -12.26
C PHE A 143 -6.79 0.78 -12.71
N LEU A 144 -7.76 -0.13 -12.48
CA LEU A 144 -9.18 0.15 -12.71
C LEU A 144 -9.79 1.02 -11.60
N LEU A 145 -9.32 0.87 -10.36
CA LEU A 145 -9.73 1.74 -9.25
C LEU A 145 -9.13 3.14 -9.41
N GLY A 146 -7.85 3.25 -9.76
CA GLY A 146 -7.19 4.52 -10.09
C GLY A 146 -7.89 5.27 -11.24
N ALA A 147 -8.12 4.60 -12.38
CA ALA A 147 -8.84 5.21 -13.50
C ALA A 147 -10.25 5.72 -13.11
N ARG A 148 -10.97 4.95 -12.26
CA ARG A 148 -12.30 5.34 -11.75
C ARG A 148 -12.25 6.52 -10.77
N SER A 149 -11.28 6.58 -9.86
CA SER A 149 -11.15 7.70 -8.91
C SER A 149 -10.84 9.02 -9.62
N GLN A 150 -10.04 8.96 -10.69
CA GLN A 150 -9.69 10.12 -11.51
C GLN A 150 -10.74 10.48 -12.58
N ARG A 151 -11.79 9.65 -12.77
CA ARG A 151 -12.78 9.77 -13.86
C ARG A 151 -12.12 9.90 -15.25
N GLN A 152 -11.05 9.14 -15.47
CA GLN A 152 -10.27 9.13 -16.71
C GLN A 152 -10.22 7.73 -17.31
N ARG A 153 -10.05 7.67 -18.63
CA ARG A 153 -9.59 6.48 -19.33
C ARG A 153 -8.06 6.53 -19.34
N ILE A 154 -7.41 5.57 -18.69
CA ILE A 154 -5.96 5.60 -18.49
C ILE A 154 -5.31 4.39 -19.14
N THR A 155 -4.34 4.64 -20.02
CA THR A 155 -3.41 3.62 -20.53
C THR A 155 -2.14 3.67 -19.69
N PHE A 156 -1.96 2.65 -18.86
CA PHE A 156 -0.74 2.43 -18.07
C PHE A 156 0.27 1.68 -18.94
N ILE A 157 1.49 2.19 -19.07
CA ILE A 157 2.58 1.63 -19.86
C ILE A 157 3.77 1.37 -18.94
N SER A 158 4.34 0.16 -18.99
CA SER A 158 5.55 -0.13 -18.23
C SER A 158 6.57 -0.92 -19.06
N SER A 159 7.79 -0.39 -19.08
CA SER A 159 8.94 -1.00 -19.75
C SER A 159 9.12 -2.46 -19.31
N ARG A 160 9.30 -3.35 -20.29
CA ARG A 160 9.43 -4.81 -20.12
C ARG A 160 8.19 -5.55 -19.58
N HIS A 161 7.11 -4.85 -19.22
CA HIS A 161 5.89 -5.42 -18.64
C HIS A 161 4.64 -5.25 -19.53
N GLY A 162 4.64 -4.26 -20.44
CA GLY A 162 3.61 -4.06 -21.47
C GLY A 162 2.74 -2.83 -21.23
N ALA A 163 1.50 -2.85 -21.75
CA ALA A 163 0.54 -1.76 -21.59
C ALA A 163 -0.87 -2.28 -21.30
N VAL A 164 -1.66 -1.52 -20.55
CA VAL A 164 -3.07 -1.84 -20.27
C VAL A 164 -3.93 -0.57 -20.17
N THR A 165 -5.07 -0.55 -20.85
CA THR A 165 -6.06 0.53 -20.69
C THR A 165 -7.16 0.15 -19.70
N ARG A 166 -7.53 1.10 -18.84
CA ARG A 166 -8.61 1.02 -17.83
C ARG A 166 -9.44 2.33 -17.84
N GLY A 167 -10.56 2.35 -17.12
CA GLY A 167 -11.57 3.44 -17.20
C GLY A 167 -12.63 3.19 -18.27
N LYS A 168 -13.62 4.08 -18.42
CA LYS A 168 -14.69 3.91 -19.44
C LYS A 168 -14.23 4.41 -20.81
N PRO A 169 -14.79 3.91 -21.93
CA PRO A 169 -14.54 4.47 -23.26
C PRO A 169 -14.93 5.94 -23.44
N THR A 170 -15.82 6.46 -22.59
CA THR A 170 -16.34 7.84 -22.60
C THR A 170 -15.50 8.84 -21.80
N ASP A 171 -14.58 8.36 -20.95
CA ASP A 171 -13.82 9.20 -20.05
C ASP A 171 -12.56 9.75 -20.77
N PRO A 172 -12.06 10.97 -20.48
CA PRO A 172 -10.91 11.56 -21.17
C PRO A 172 -9.66 10.67 -21.12
N LEU A 173 -8.86 10.67 -22.20
CA LEU A 173 -7.72 9.78 -22.33
C LEU A 173 -6.46 10.35 -21.67
N CYS A 174 -5.83 9.53 -20.85
CA CYS A 174 -4.55 9.78 -20.22
C CYS A 174 -3.62 8.60 -20.52
N VAL A 175 -2.34 8.87 -20.80
CA VAL A 175 -1.30 7.85 -20.94
C VAL A 175 -0.28 8.10 -19.85
N ILE A 176 0.02 7.06 -19.06
CA ILE A 176 0.93 7.13 -17.92
C ILE A 176 1.98 6.05 -18.08
N GLN A 177 3.25 6.43 -18.09
CA GLN A 177 4.38 5.52 -18.26
C GLN A 177 5.28 5.52 -17.02
N GLY A 178 5.78 4.35 -16.61
CA GLY A 178 6.71 4.24 -15.48
C GLY A 178 7.09 2.80 -15.14
N ALA A 179 7.86 2.62 -14.07
CA ALA A 179 8.08 1.31 -13.47
C ALA A 179 6.77 0.81 -12.79
N PRO A 180 6.51 -0.51 -12.68
CA PRO A 180 5.24 -1.02 -12.15
C PRO A 180 4.86 -0.49 -10.76
N GLU A 181 5.86 -0.27 -9.92
CA GLU A 181 5.76 0.30 -8.59
C GLU A 181 5.28 1.76 -8.58
N GLU A 182 5.86 2.60 -9.43
CA GLU A 182 5.49 4.02 -9.56
C GLU A 182 4.06 4.17 -10.11
N LEU A 183 3.68 3.30 -11.05
CA LEU A 183 2.31 3.22 -11.57
C LEU A 183 1.30 2.76 -10.50
N VAL A 184 1.71 1.88 -9.58
CA VAL A 184 0.90 1.48 -8.42
C VAL A 184 0.77 2.63 -7.42
N LEU A 185 1.86 3.30 -7.04
CA LEU A 185 1.83 4.47 -6.16
C LEU A 185 0.94 5.58 -6.71
N TRP A 186 1.06 5.89 -8.01
CA TRP A 186 0.19 6.85 -8.69
C TRP A 186 -1.28 6.43 -8.65
N ALA A 187 -1.58 5.14 -8.87
CA ALA A 187 -2.95 4.61 -8.80
C ALA A 187 -3.54 4.63 -7.38
N PHE A 188 -2.69 4.53 -6.34
CA PHE A 188 -3.03 4.77 -4.93
C PHE A 188 -3.03 6.26 -4.53
N GLY A 189 -2.87 7.17 -5.50
CA GLY A 189 -3.00 8.62 -5.31
C GLY A 189 -1.72 9.34 -4.88
N ARG A 190 -0.57 8.67 -4.74
CA ARG A 190 0.73 9.26 -4.33
C ARG A 190 1.40 10.04 -5.48
N LYS A 191 0.60 10.79 -6.25
CA LYS A 191 0.98 11.40 -7.53
C LYS A 191 2.13 12.41 -7.45
N SER A 192 2.32 13.05 -6.30
CA SER A 192 3.37 14.06 -6.07
C SER A 192 4.76 13.47 -5.89
N VAL A 193 4.87 12.17 -5.60
CA VAL A 193 6.14 11.47 -5.33
C VAL A 193 6.33 10.20 -6.16
N ALA A 194 5.35 9.84 -7.00
CA ALA A 194 5.43 8.73 -7.95
C ALA A 194 6.08 9.20 -9.26
N GLU A 195 7.16 8.53 -9.67
CA GLU A 195 7.92 8.88 -10.87
C GLU A 195 7.27 8.26 -12.12
N VAL A 196 6.41 9.04 -12.77
CA VAL A 196 5.70 8.62 -14.00
C VAL A 196 5.63 9.74 -15.03
N ASP A 197 5.84 9.41 -16.30
CA ASP A 197 5.57 10.32 -17.42
C ASP A 197 4.07 10.36 -17.67
N ILE A 198 3.46 11.55 -17.69
CA ILE A 198 2.01 11.72 -17.92
C ILE A 198 1.79 12.50 -19.21
N ASN A 199 1.07 11.90 -20.16
CA ASN A 199 0.63 12.54 -21.39
C ASN A 199 -0.90 12.59 -21.44
N HIS A 200 -1.45 13.76 -21.73
CA HIS A 200 -2.89 13.97 -21.93
C HIS A 200 -3.21 14.10 -23.43
N HIS A 201 -4.37 13.59 -23.84
CA HIS A 201 -4.87 13.56 -25.22
C HIS A 201 -6.33 14.00 -25.31
#